data_AF-A0AAV8YL91-F1
#
_entry.id   AF-A0AAV8YL91-F1
#
_cell.length_a   1.000
_cell.length_b   1.000
_cell.length_c   1.000
_cell.angle_alpha   90.00
_cell.angle_beta   90.00
_cell.angle_gamma   90.00
#
_symmetry.space_group_name_H-M   'P 1'
#
loop_
_entity.id
_entity.type
_entity.pdbx_description
1 polymer ?
#
loop_
_entity_poly.entity_id
_entity_poly.type
_entity_poly.pdbx_seq_one_letter_code
_entity_poly.pdbx_strand_id
1 'polypeptide(L)'
;MNGLGWIFRGEDSLVYFLCNLGYDVWVINLRGTEYSRQHTSLSTSNIRYWYYSIHELGIYDKAIYIGYSMGTTSFYIYSTVFPDEAEANLKGMVGLGPAINFKGAKSLLQISAYVWPVLKPIINTLWHGEIIPGYTSVFELFLKTSGGMYFMQTLINLIAGFDYDQMDAISYPLLSKWFDTAAVNVWTHFLQIYRSRIFQHYDYGFTRNMIIYGQLKPPPYNISKISIPVALFVGKSDWLAPVPIDENKNISSTWHFDVGITEQI
;
A
#
# COMPACT_ATOMS: atom_id res chain seq x y z
N MET A 1 -0.99 -3.19 -5.08
CA MET A 1 -0.63 -4.48 -4.47
C MET A 1 -1.31 -5.55 -5.30
N ASN A 2 -0.60 -6.61 -5.64
CA ASN A 2 -1.15 -7.73 -6.39
C ASN A 2 -1.65 -8.83 -5.43
N GLY A 3 -2.55 -9.66 -5.94
CA GLY A 3 -3.19 -10.72 -5.20
C GLY A 3 -2.25 -11.89 -4.86
N LEU A 4 -1.18 -12.07 -5.64
CA LEU A 4 -0.21 -13.16 -5.44
C LEU A 4 0.39 -13.17 -4.04
N GLY A 5 0.66 -12.00 -3.46
CA GLY A 5 1.19 -11.87 -2.10
C GLY A 5 0.31 -12.51 -1.03
N TRP A 6 -0.97 -12.76 -1.29
CA TRP A 6 -1.90 -13.39 -0.36
C TRP A 6 -2.01 -14.91 -0.48
N ILE A 7 -1.45 -15.51 -1.54
CA ILE A 7 -1.61 -16.94 -1.87
C ILE A 7 -0.28 -17.69 -2.06
N PHE A 8 0.86 -16.98 -2.10
CA PHE A 8 2.13 -17.56 -2.54
C PHE A 8 2.70 -18.66 -1.62
N ARG A 9 2.27 -18.75 -0.36
CA ARG A 9 2.71 -19.80 0.59
C ARG A 9 1.86 -21.07 0.52
N GLY A 10 0.97 -21.19 -0.48
CA GLY A 10 0.04 -22.33 -0.56
C GLY A 10 -0.85 -22.40 0.68
N GLU A 11 -1.04 -23.59 1.26
CA GLU A 11 -1.93 -23.85 2.39
C GLU A 11 -1.64 -23.00 3.64
N ASP A 12 -0.39 -22.53 3.82
CA ASP A 12 0.00 -21.63 4.91
C ASP A 12 -0.44 -20.17 4.69
N SER A 13 -1.00 -19.83 3.52
CA SER A 13 -1.42 -18.45 3.23
C SER A 13 -2.77 -18.14 3.85
N LEU A 14 -2.94 -16.88 4.26
CA LEU A 14 -4.18 -16.38 4.88
C LEU A 14 -5.44 -16.72 4.06
N VAL A 15 -5.34 -16.63 2.73
CA VAL A 15 -6.47 -16.94 1.84
C VAL A 15 -6.92 -18.39 1.98
N TYR A 16 -6.00 -19.34 1.96
CA TYR A 16 -6.35 -20.76 2.11
C TYR A 16 -6.88 -21.07 3.50
N PHE A 17 -6.29 -20.46 4.55
CA PHE A 17 -6.81 -20.56 5.90
C PHE A 17 -8.27 -20.11 6.00
N LEU A 18 -8.61 -18.95 5.42
CA LEU A 18 -9.98 -18.42 5.41
C LEU A 18 -10.93 -19.30 4.57
N CYS A 19 -10.50 -19.77 3.40
CA CYS A 19 -11.29 -20.70 2.59
C CYS A 19 -11.60 -22.00 3.35
N ASN A 20 -10.62 -22.54 4.08
CA ASN A 20 -10.79 -23.76 4.88
C ASN A 20 -11.76 -23.57 6.06
N LEU A 21 -11.90 -22.35 6.57
CA LEU A 21 -12.93 -21.99 7.54
C LEU A 21 -14.32 -21.77 6.91
N GLY A 22 -14.46 -21.92 5.60
CA GLY A 22 -15.72 -21.78 4.88
C GLY A 22 -16.07 -20.34 4.46
N TYR A 23 -15.12 -19.40 4.51
CA TYR A 23 -15.35 -18.05 3.99
C TYR A 23 -15.24 -18.04 2.46
N ASP A 24 -16.06 -17.20 1.82
CA ASP A 24 -15.90 -16.83 0.41
C ASP A 24 -14.85 -15.71 0.30
N VAL A 25 -13.67 -16.04 -0.23
CA VAL A 25 -12.50 -15.15 -0.21
C VAL A 25 -12.24 -14.54 -1.58
N TRP A 26 -12.28 -13.22 -1.63
CA TRP A 26 -12.01 -12.43 -2.83
C TRP A 26 -10.63 -11.78 -2.71
N VAL A 27 -9.76 -12.00 -3.69
CA VAL A 27 -8.41 -11.42 -3.74
C VAL A 27 -8.33 -10.40 -4.86
N ILE A 28 -8.07 -9.14 -4.51
CA ILE A 28 -8.13 -8.02 -5.44
C ILE A 28 -6.75 -7.68 -5.99
N ASN A 29 -6.71 -7.36 -7.28
CA ASN A 29 -5.57 -6.74 -7.94
C ASN A 29 -5.90 -5.26 -8.22
N LEU A 30 -5.04 -4.35 -7.77
CA LEU A 30 -5.22 -2.92 -8.03
C LEU A 30 -4.79 -2.57 -9.46
N ARG A 31 -5.37 -1.50 -10.02
CA ARG A 31 -5.04 -1.03 -11.38
C ARG A 31 -3.53 -0.86 -11.56
N GLY A 32 -3.06 -1.21 -12.76
CA GLY A 32 -1.66 -1.09 -13.13
C GLY A 32 -0.73 -2.17 -12.57
N THR A 33 -1.21 -3.10 -11.75
CA THR A 33 -0.47 -4.36 -11.45
C THR A 33 -0.49 -5.30 -12.66
N GLU A 34 0.39 -6.30 -12.71
CA GLU A 34 0.51 -7.30 -13.78
C GLU A 34 -0.86 -7.88 -14.21
N TYR A 35 -1.72 -8.15 -13.23
CA TYR A 35 -3.05 -8.74 -13.43
C TYR A 35 -4.18 -7.74 -13.68
N SER A 36 -3.90 -6.43 -13.74
CA SER A 36 -4.93 -5.38 -13.87
C SER A 36 -4.47 -4.23 -14.77
N ARG A 37 -4.00 -4.60 -15.97
CA ARG A 37 -3.44 -3.68 -16.97
C ARG A 37 -4.40 -3.21 -18.05
N GLN A 38 -5.63 -3.72 -18.08
CA GLN A 38 -6.60 -3.37 -19.12
C GLN A 38 -7.27 -2.02 -18.83
N HIS A 39 -7.63 -1.31 -19.90
CA HIS A 39 -8.42 -0.08 -19.85
C HIS A 39 -9.28 -0.01 -21.11
N THR A 40 -10.45 0.61 -21.02
CA THR A 40 -11.42 0.71 -22.12
C THR A 40 -10.96 1.55 -23.32
N SER A 41 -9.86 2.30 -23.19
CA SER A 41 -9.47 3.33 -24.17
C SER A 41 -7.99 3.72 -24.16
N LEU A 42 -7.27 3.48 -23.06
CA LEU A 42 -5.86 3.84 -22.93
C LEU A 42 -4.98 2.58 -22.94
N SER A 43 -3.89 2.62 -23.69
CA SER A 43 -2.81 1.63 -23.60
C SER A 43 -1.87 1.96 -22.44
N THR A 44 -1.19 0.97 -21.85
CA THR A 44 -0.14 1.19 -20.85
C THR A 44 1.06 1.96 -21.39
N SER A 45 1.22 2.07 -22.71
CA SER A 45 2.21 2.96 -23.35
C SER A 45 1.80 4.44 -23.33
N ASN A 46 0.55 4.75 -22.97
CA ASN A 46 0.08 6.13 -22.85
C ASN A 46 0.28 6.62 -21.41
N ILE A 47 1.00 7.73 -21.21
CA ILE A 47 1.23 8.31 -19.87
C ILE A 47 -0.06 8.62 -19.10
N ARG A 48 -1.17 8.87 -19.80
CA ARG A 48 -2.48 9.10 -19.17
C ARG A 48 -3.03 7.84 -18.48
N TYR A 49 -2.66 6.65 -18.94
CA TYR A 49 -3.01 5.39 -18.27
C TYR A 49 -2.47 5.38 -16.83
N TRP A 50 -1.23 5.85 -16.65
CA TRP A 50 -0.55 5.91 -15.35
C TRP A 50 -0.87 7.16 -14.54
N TYR A 51 -1.84 7.98 -14.97
CA TYR A 51 -2.19 9.22 -14.31
C TYR A 51 -3.21 9.01 -13.18
N TYR A 52 -2.80 8.24 -12.17
CA TYR A 52 -3.59 7.99 -10.95
C TYR A 52 -2.68 7.89 -9.72
N SER A 53 -3.18 8.24 -8.55
CA SER A 53 -2.48 8.12 -7.26
C SER A 53 -3.20 7.13 -6.34
N ILE A 54 -2.76 7.04 -5.08
CA ILE A 54 -3.49 6.26 -4.05
C ILE A 54 -4.94 6.72 -3.87
N HIS A 55 -5.28 7.96 -4.27
CA HIS A 55 -6.65 8.45 -4.22
C HIS A 55 -7.56 7.61 -5.10
N GLU A 56 -7.24 7.48 -6.39
CA GLU A 56 -7.99 6.66 -7.33
C GLU A 56 -8.02 5.17 -6.93
N LEU A 57 -6.94 4.66 -6.32
CA LEU A 57 -6.94 3.29 -5.78
C LEU A 57 -7.99 3.12 -4.68
N GLY A 58 -8.17 4.12 -3.81
CA GLY A 58 -9.19 4.06 -2.76
C GLY A 58 -10.61 4.27 -3.26
N ILE A 59 -10.83 5.17 -4.22
CA ILE A 59 -12.18 5.55 -4.65
C ILE A 59 -12.77 4.68 -5.76
N TYR A 60 -11.94 3.99 -6.54
CA TYR A 60 -12.41 3.17 -7.67
C TYR A 60 -12.09 1.68 -7.52
N ASP A 61 -10.93 1.31 -6.95
CA ASP A 61 -10.49 -0.10 -6.82
C ASP A 61 -10.94 -0.66 -5.45
N LYS A 62 -12.24 -0.54 -5.16
CA LYS A 62 -12.87 -0.76 -3.84
C LYS A 62 -12.84 -2.23 -3.38
N ALA A 63 -13.08 -2.40 -2.06
CA ALA A 63 -13.32 -3.63 -1.27
C ALA A 63 -12.10 -4.23 -0.55
N ILE A 64 -11.85 -3.81 0.70
CA ILE A 64 -10.77 -4.39 1.50
C ILE A 64 -11.26 -4.58 2.94
N TYR A 65 -11.52 -5.84 3.32
CA TYR A 65 -11.72 -6.25 4.71
C TYR A 65 -10.40 -6.55 5.43
N ILE A 66 -9.37 -6.95 4.67
CA ILE A 66 -8.02 -7.21 5.18
C ILE A 66 -7.03 -6.55 4.25
N GLY A 67 -6.38 -5.48 4.71
CA GLY A 67 -5.44 -4.70 3.90
C GLY A 67 -4.04 -4.77 4.47
N TYR A 68 -3.04 -4.90 3.60
CA TYR A 68 -1.64 -4.76 3.95
C TYR A 68 -1.06 -3.48 3.34
N SER A 69 -0.28 -2.72 4.12
CA SER A 69 0.43 -1.52 3.64
C SER A 69 -0.49 -0.57 2.86
N MET A 70 -0.23 -0.32 1.58
CA MET A 70 -1.09 0.51 0.72
C MET A 70 -2.55 0.06 0.66
N GLY A 71 -2.86 -1.23 0.85
CA GLY A 71 -4.24 -1.70 0.93
C GLY A 71 -5.01 -1.10 2.11
N THR A 72 -4.33 -0.86 3.24
CA THR A 72 -4.93 -0.11 4.37
C THR A 72 -5.21 1.33 3.97
N THR A 73 -4.28 1.98 3.28
CA THR A 73 -4.42 3.35 2.79
C THR A 73 -5.64 3.49 1.89
N SER A 74 -5.85 2.54 0.98
CA SER A 74 -7.04 2.51 0.11
C SER A 74 -8.33 2.43 0.91
N PHE A 75 -8.40 1.58 1.95
CA PHE A 75 -9.56 1.50 2.85
C PHE A 75 -9.84 2.85 3.56
N TYR A 76 -8.81 3.51 4.09
CA TYR A 76 -8.97 4.81 4.75
C TYR A 76 -9.46 5.88 3.78
N ILE A 77 -8.98 5.90 2.53
CA ILE A 77 -9.47 6.84 1.51
C ILE A 77 -10.92 6.53 1.18
N TYR A 78 -11.26 5.27 0.88
CA TYR A 78 -12.61 4.85 0.57
C TYR A 78 -13.61 5.28 1.66
N SER A 79 -13.30 4.94 2.92
CA SER A 79 -14.19 5.17 4.05
C SER A 79 -14.32 6.63 4.47
N THR A 80 -13.38 7.50 4.05
CA THR A 80 -13.48 8.95 4.31
C THR A 80 -14.18 9.71 3.19
N VAL A 81 -14.06 9.22 1.95
CA VAL A 81 -14.71 9.81 0.77
C VAL A 81 -16.16 9.36 0.65
N PHE A 82 -16.45 8.07 0.91
CA PHE A 82 -17.78 7.47 0.83
C PHE A 82 -18.17 6.80 2.16
N PRO A 83 -18.32 7.57 3.26
CA PRO A 83 -18.58 7.00 4.59
C PRO A 83 -19.86 6.18 4.64
N ASP A 84 -20.96 6.69 4.06
CA ASP A 84 -22.27 6.00 4.09
C ASP A 84 -22.23 4.67 3.30
N GLU A 85 -21.55 4.67 2.15
CA GLU A 85 -21.37 3.47 1.34
C GLU A 85 -20.48 2.45 2.06
N ALA A 86 -19.40 2.91 2.69
CA ALA A 86 -18.48 2.06 3.41
C ALA A 86 -19.17 1.44 4.64
N GLU A 87 -19.93 2.21 5.41
CA GLU A 87 -20.70 1.73 6.56
C GLU A 87 -21.76 0.71 6.16
N ALA A 88 -22.45 0.92 5.03
CA ALA A 88 -23.45 -0.02 4.54
C ALA A 88 -22.86 -1.37 4.08
N ASN A 89 -21.62 -1.37 3.57
CA ASN A 89 -21.03 -2.55 2.92
C ASN A 89 -19.93 -3.24 3.73
N LEU A 90 -19.27 -2.54 4.65
CA LEU A 90 -18.13 -3.06 5.40
C LEU A 90 -18.49 -3.31 6.86
N LYS A 91 -18.33 -4.57 7.29
CA LYS A 91 -18.52 -4.98 8.68
C LYS A 91 -17.32 -4.65 9.58
N GLY A 92 -16.15 -4.44 8.99
CA GLY A 92 -14.90 -4.22 9.71
C GLY A 92 -13.69 -4.21 8.78
N MET A 93 -12.55 -3.78 9.30
CA MET A 93 -11.26 -3.79 8.60
C MET A 93 -10.16 -4.34 9.50
N VAL A 94 -9.33 -5.21 8.94
CA VAL A 94 -8.06 -5.66 9.51
C VAL A 94 -6.93 -5.01 8.74
N GLY A 95 -6.23 -4.07 9.37
CA GLY A 95 -5.09 -3.37 8.80
C GLY A 95 -3.76 -3.96 9.26
N LEU A 96 -2.97 -4.45 8.32
CA LEU A 96 -1.62 -4.99 8.55
C LEU A 96 -0.58 -3.96 8.06
N GLY A 97 0.22 -3.41 8.97
CA GLY A 97 1.24 -2.39 8.65
C GLY A 97 0.64 -1.13 7.99
N PRO A 98 -0.23 -0.37 8.67
CA PRO A 98 -1.01 0.69 8.05
C PRO A 98 -0.17 1.86 7.52
N ALA A 99 -0.15 2.04 6.19
CA ALA A 99 0.67 3.03 5.50
C ALA A 99 -0.04 4.40 5.35
N ILE A 100 -0.51 4.97 6.46
CA ILE A 100 -1.16 6.30 6.50
C ILE A 100 -0.35 7.35 7.28
N ASN A 101 0.63 6.91 8.07
CA ASN A 101 1.52 7.77 8.84
C ASN A 101 2.97 7.26 8.73
N PHE A 102 3.85 8.12 8.24
CA PHE A 102 5.27 7.81 8.03
C PHE A 102 6.20 8.57 9.00
N LYS A 103 5.67 9.04 10.13
CA LYS A 103 6.47 9.73 11.15
C LYS A 103 7.50 8.76 11.74
N GLY A 104 8.78 9.08 11.54
CA GLY A 104 9.89 8.27 12.04
C GLY A 104 10.31 7.14 11.09
N ALA A 105 9.75 7.10 9.87
CA ALA A 105 10.14 6.13 8.85
C ALA A 105 11.65 6.18 8.57
N LYS A 106 12.28 5.01 8.52
CA LYS A 106 13.71 4.80 8.22
C LYS A 106 13.92 4.09 6.87
N SER A 107 12.84 3.82 6.16
CA SER A 107 12.85 3.05 4.91
C SER A 107 13.39 3.83 3.71
N LEU A 108 13.49 3.15 2.57
CA LEU A 108 13.75 3.76 1.25
C LEU A 108 12.76 4.88 0.90
N LEU A 109 11.60 4.99 1.56
CA LEU A 109 10.73 6.15 1.40
C LEU A 109 11.44 7.46 1.78
N GLN A 110 12.24 7.46 2.86
CA GLN A 110 13.01 8.63 3.28
C GLN A 110 14.08 9.00 2.24
N ILE A 111 14.85 8.03 1.77
CA ILE A 111 15.92 8.26 0.79
C ILE A 111 15.32 8.71 -0.55
N SER A 112 14.27 8.02 -1.01
CA SER A 112 13.59 8.36 -2.25
C SER A 112 13.03 9.79 -2.22
N ALA A 113 12.62 10.31 -1.07
CA ALA A 113 12.18 11.70 -0.93
C ALA A 113 13.22 12.72 -1.41
N TYR A 114 14.53 12.45 -1.31
CA TYR A 114 15.57 13.40 -1.77
C TYR A 114 15.82 13.30 -3.28
N VAL A 115 15.81 12.08 -3.83
CA VAL A 115 16.16 11.82 -5.24
C VAL A 115 14.96 11.89 -6.19
N TRP A 116 13.73 11.79 -5.67
CA TRP A 116 12.50 11.75 -6.47
C TRP A 116 12.31 12.91 -7.46
N PRO A 117 12.66 14.17 -7.13
CA PRO A 117 12.55 15.28 -8.10
C PRO A 117 13.34 15.05 -9.39
N VAL A 118 14.43 14.28 -9.34
CA VAL A 118 15.26 13.92 -10.50
C VAL A 118 14.73 12.65 -11.16
N LEU A 119 14.36 11.63 -10.37
CA LEU A 119 13.90 10.35 -10.91
C LEU A 119 12.52 10.43 -11.57
N LYS A 120 11.59 11.21 -11.02
CA LYS A 120 10.21 11.28 -11.52
C LYS A 120 10.12 11.73 -12.99
N PRO A 121 10.81 12.82 -13.44
CA PRO A 121 10.83 13.19 -14.86
C PRO A 121 11.40 12.10 -15.77
N ILE A 122 12.45 11.42 -15.33
CA ILE A 122 13.07 10.31 -16.07
C ILE A 122 12.07 9.17 -16.25
N ILE A 123 11.37 8.78 -15.17
CA ILE A 123 10.36 7.71 -15.21
C ILE A 123 9.18 8.08 -16.13
N ASN A 124 8.70 9.31 -16.05
CA ASN A 124 7.64 9.78 -16.95
C ASN A 124 8.06 9.75 -18.43
N THR A 125 9.33 10.03 -18.70
CA THR A 125 9.84 10.15 -20.07
C THR A 125 10.18 8.78 -20.68
N LEU A 126 10.93 7.95 -19.95
CA LEU A 126 11.41 6.66 -20.45
C LEU A 126 10.36 5.55 -20.32
N TRP A 127 9.51 5.64 -19.31
CA TRP A 127 8.59 4.56 -18.92
C TRP A 127 7.14 5.02 -18.79
N HIS A 128 6.80 6.17 -19.37
CA HIS A 128 5.42 6.66 -19.46
C HIS A 128 4.70 6.74 -18.09
N GLY A 129 5.46 6.92 -17.00
CA GLY A 129 4.90 6.99 -15.65
C GLY A 129 4.74 5.65 -14.93
N GLU A 130 5.21 4.55 -15.51
CA GLU A 130 5.27 3.22 -14.89
C GLU A 130 6.54 3.05 -14.03
N ILE A 131 6.37 2.66 -12.78
CA ILE A 131 7.46 2.23 -11.89
C ILE A 131 7.66 0.71 -12.07
N ILE A 132 8.93 0.28 -12.16
CA ILE A 132 9.36 -1.11 -12.38
C ILE A 132 8.70 -1.70 -13.66
N PRO A 133 8.82 -1.03 -14.81
CA PRO A 133 8.12 -1.42 -16.04
C PRO A 133 8.68 -2.72 -16.58
N GLY A 134 7.92 -3.79 -16.39
CA GLY A 134 8.25 -5.12 -16.89
C GLY A 134 9.54 -5.67 -16.27
N TYR A 135 9.42 -6.78 -15.55
CA TYR A 135 10.57 -7.63 -15.30
C TYR A 135 11.14 -8.05 -16.65
N THR A 136 12.26 -7.48 -17.06
CA THR A 136 12.96 -8.00 -18.24
C THR A 136 13.30 -9.46 -17.95
N SER A 137 13.25 -10.33 -18.96
CA SER A 137 13.62 -11.75 -18.78
C SER A 137 15.02 -11.90 -18.18
N VAL A 138 15.90 -10.92 -18.42
CA VAL A 138 17.25 -10.82 -17.82
C VAL A 138 17.17 -10.57 -16.31
N PHE A 139 16.32 -9.64 -15.87
CA PHE A 139 16.15 -9.38 -14.44
C PHE A 139 15.52 -10.59 -13.74
N GLU A 140 14.53 -11.26 -14.35
CA GLU A 140 13.99 -12.51 -13.80
C GLU A 140 15.06 -13.61 -13.67
N LEU A 141 15.93 -13.75 -14.68
CA LEU A 141 17.05 -14.70 -14.62
C LEU A 141 18.03 -14.34 -13.50
N PHE A 142 18.35 -13.05 -13.32
CA PHE A 142 19.17 -12.59 -12.21
C PHE A 142 18.55 -12.94 -10.86
N LEU A 143 17.25 -12.71 -10.68
CA LEU A 143 16.54 -13.02 -9.43
C LEU A 143 16.50 -14.51 -9.07
N LYS A 144 16.72 -15.40 -10.03
CA LYS A 144 16.89 -16.85 -9.80
C LYS A 144 18.28 -17.24 -9.30
N THR A 145 19.26 -16.34 -9.38
CA THR A 145 20.60 -16.58 -8.83
C THR A 145 20.64 -16.27 -7.32
N SER A 146 21.61 -16.83 -6.60
CA SER A 146 21.83 -16.49 -5.19
C SER A 146 22.05 -14.98 -4.99
N GLY A 147 22.82 -14.34 -5.87
CA GLY A 147 23.05 -12.89 -5.83
C GLY A 147 21.77 -12.07 -6.01
N GLY A 148 20.88 -12.48 -6.92
CA GLY A 148 19.59 -11.82 -7.12
C GLY A 148 18.63 -12.00 -5.94
N MET A 149 18.62 -13.17 -5.31
CA MET A 149 17.84 -13.40 -4.09
C MET A 149 18.31 -12.50 -2.94
N TYR A 150 19.62 -12.41 -2.68
CA TYR A 150 20.17 -11.51 -1.64
C TYR A 150 19.91 -10.04 -1.96
N PHE A 151 19.98 -9.65 -3.24
CA PHE A 151 19.62 -8.31 -3.69
C PHE A 151 18.15 -7.99 -3.35
N MET A 152 17.22 -8.88 -3.67
CA MET A 152 15.80 -8.66 -3.38
C MET A 152 15.49 -8.67 -1.89
N GLN A 153 16.09 -9.59 -1.13
CA GLN A 153 15.99 -9.58 0.33
C GLN A 153 16.45 -8.23 0.90
N THR A 154 17.60 -7.74 0.45
CA THR A 154 18.12 -6.44 0.89
C THR A 154 17.16 -5.31 0.51
N LEU A 155 16.63 -5.31 -0.71
CA LEU A 155 15.69 -4.30 -1.18
C LEU A 155 14.41 -4.29 -0.32
N ILE A 156 13.84 -5.46 -0.01
CA ILE A 156 12.66 -5.60 0.86
C ILE A 156 12.96 -5.08 2.25
N ASN A 157 14.08 -5.49 2.83
CA ASN A 157 14.47 -5.09 4.17
C ASN A 157 14.68 -3.57 4.27
N LEU A 158 15.18 -2.93 3.20
CA LEU A 158 15.32 -1.48 3.14
C LEU A 158 13.96 -0.75 3.00
N ILE A 159 12.90 -1.43 2.54
CA ILE A 159 11.54 -0.86 2.45
C ILE A 159 10.77 -1.12 3.74
N ALA A 160 10.68 -2.37 4.17
CA ALA A 160 9.80 -2.81 5.24
C ALA A 160 10.49 -2.91 6.60
N GLY A 161 11.82 -3.06 6.64
CA GLY A 161 12.60 -3.31 7.85
C GLY A 161 13.20 -4.71 7.88
N PHE A 162 14.18 -4.91 8.77
CA PHE A 162 14.93 -6.16 8.88
C PHE A 162 14.29 -7.06 9.95
N ASP A 163 13.83 -8.24 9.54
CA ASP A 163 13.39 -9.31 10.44
C ASP A 163 13.66 -10.69 9.80
N TYR A 164 14.88 -11.19 9.99
CA TYR A 164 15.34 -12.41 9.35
C TYR A 164 14.69 -13.67 9.92
N ASP A 165 14.29 -13.65 11.20
CA ASP A 165 13.73 -14.81 11.90
C ASP A 165 12.30 -15.11 11.45
N GLN A 166 11.58 -14.11 10.94
CA GLN A 166 10.19 -14.23 10.48
C GLN A 166 10.06 -14.57 9.00
N MET A 167 11.17 -14.73 8.27
CA MET A 167 11.15 -14.92 6.82
C MET A 167 11.85 -16.21 6.41
N ASP A 168 11.05 -17.17 5.93
CA ASP A 168 11.55 -18.45 5.46
C ASP A 168 12.43 -18.30 4.21
N ALA A 169 13.58 -18.99 4.20
CA ALA A 169 14.55 -18.96 3.11
C ALA A 169 13.93 -19.35 1.75
N ILE A 170 12.93 -20.24 1.78
CA ILE A 170 12.24 -20.74 0.59
C ILE A 170 11.27 -19.69 0.01
N SER A 171 10.87 -18.68 0.81
CA SER A 171 9.98 -17.62 0.35
C SER A 171 10.71 -16.57 -0.52
N TYR A 172 12.03 -16.37 -0.37
CA TYR A 172 12.77 -15.31 -1.07
C TYR A 172 12.65 -15.31 -2.61
N PRO A 173 12.75 -16.45 -3.32
CA PRO A 173 12.50 -16.48 -4.76
C PRO A 173 11.12 -15.94 -5.13
N LEU A 174 10.10 -16.19 -4.29
CA LEU A 174 8.71 -15.77 -4.51
C LEU A 174 8.47 -14.31 -4.11
N LEU A 175 9.26 -13.75 -3.19
CA LEU A 175 9.22 -12.33 -2.84
C LEU A 175 9.53 -11.43 -4.04
N SER A 176 10.29 -11.93 -5.01
CA SER A 176 10.51 -11.20 -6.27
C SER A 176 9.20 -10.83 -6.95
N LYS A 177 8.14 -11.64 -6.82
CA LYS A 177 6.82 -11.42 -7.41
C LYS A 177 5.94 -10.44 -6.60
N TRP A 178 6.39 -10.00 -5.42
CA TRP A 178 5.69 -8.98 -4.64
C TRP A 178 5.83 -7.56 -5.23
N PHE A 179 6.92 -7.31 -5.97
CA PHE A 179 7.22 -6.00 -6.54
C PHE A 179 6.53 -5.78 -7.88
N ASP A 180 5.22 -5.57 -7.82
CA ASP A 180 4.47 -5.26 -9.02
C ASP A 180 4.67 -3.82 -9.53
N THR A 181 4.23 -3.58 -10.75
CA THR A 181 4.20 -2.27 -11.39
C THR A 181 3.20 -1.34 -10.69
N ALA A 182 3.49 -0.04 -10.69
CA ALA A 182 2.61 0.99 -10.15
C ALA A 182 2.80 2.33 -10.88
N ALA A 183 1.80 3.21 -10.81
CA ALA A 183 1.94 4.57 -11.29
C ALA A 183 2.95 5.39 -10.46
N VAL A 184 3.73 6.22 -11.15
CA VAL A 184 4.66 7.19 -10.55
C VAL A 184 3.98 8.14 -9.55
N ASN A 185 2.70 8.42 -9.77
CA ASN A 185 1.91 9.29 -8.90
C ASN A 185 1.50 8.59 -7.59
N VAL A 186 1.41 7.25 -7.54
CA VAL A 186 1.21 6.49 -6.29
C VAL A 186 2.40 6.71 -5.35
N TRP A 187 3.63 6.50 -5.84
CA TRP A 187 4.83 6.75 -5.03
C TRP A 187 4.99 8.23 -4.68
N THR A 188 4.69 9.13 -5.63
CA THR A 188 4.70 10.58 -5.37
C THR A 188 3.75 10.95 -4.23
N HIS A 189 2.55 10.36 -4.17
CA HIS A 189 1.57 10.67 -3.13
C HIS A 189 2.06 10.23 -1.75
N PHE A 190 2.65 9.02 -1.64
CA PHE A 190 3.27 8.60 -0.38
C PHE A 190 4.39 9.54 0.06
N LEU A 191 5.23 10.01 -0.87
CA LEU A 191 6.24 11.02 -0.59
C LEU A 191 5.66 12.37 -0.15
N GLN A 192 4.52 12.77 -0.70
CA GLN A 192 3.82 13.98 -0.27
C GLN A 192 3.32 13.84 1.17
N ILE A 193 2.72 12.69 1.53
CA ILE A 193 2.27 12.40 2.91
C ILE A 193 3.47 12.33 3.86
N TYR A 194 4.56 11.66 3.47
CA TYR A 194 5.79 11.59 4.24
C TYR A 194 6.37 12.99 4.54
N ARG A 195 6.37 13.89 3.55
CA ARG A 195 6.88 15.26 3.70
C ARG A 195 5.95 16.16 4.50
N SER A 196 4.64 16.12 4.22
CA SER A 196 3.65 16.97 4.88
C SER A 196 3.35 16.51 6.30
N ARG A 197 3.53 15.22 6.59
CA ARG A 197 3.08 14.54 7.82
C ARG A 197 1.56 14.56 7.99
N ILE A 198 0.83 14.79 6.91
CA ILE A 198 -0.62 14.87 6.89
C ILE A 198 -1.13 13.85 5.88
N PHE A 199 -2.06 13.00 6.32
CA PHE A 199 -2.80 12.13 5.43
C PHE A 199 -3.83 12.94 4.63
N GLN A 200 -3.51 13.23 3.37
CA GLN A 200 -4.23 14.22 2.55
C GLN A 200 -4.34 13.80 1.09
N HIS A 201 -5.21 14.49 0.34
CA HIS A 201 -5.35 14.32 -1.10
C HIS A 201 -4.04 14.63 -1.86
N TYR A 202 -3.96 14.20 -3.12
CA TYR A 202 -2.75 14.37 -3.93
C TYR A 202 -2.45 15.85 -4.18
N ASP A 203 -1.21 16.28 -3.98
CA ASP A 203 -0.80 17.65 -4.29
C ASP A 203 -0.42 17.76 -5.77
N TYR A 204 -1.26 18.45 -6.55
CA TYR A 204 -1.03 18.71 -7.97
C TYR A 204 -0.22 19.99 -8.24
N GLY A 205 0.20 20.70 -7.19
CA GLY A 205 0.78 22.05 -7.26
C GLY A 205 -0.29 23.15 -7.24
N PHE A 206 0.13 24.38 -6.92
CA PHE A 206 -0.76 25.51 -6.60
C PHE A 206 -1.90 25.73 -7.61
N THR A 207 -1.58 25.84 -8.90
CA THR A 207 -2.57 26.13 -9.95
C THR A 207 -3.62 25.03 -10.06
N ARG A 208 -3.17 23.77 -10.05
CA ARG A 208 -4.07 22.64 -10.26
C ARG A 208 -4.83 22.28 -8.99
N ASN A 209 -4.26 22.51 -7.81
CA ASN A 209 -4.99 22.42 -6.54
C ASN A 209 -6.13 23.43 -6.46
N MET A 210 -5.93 24.68 -6.92
CA MET A 210 -7.03 25.66 -6.97
C MET A 210 -8.17 25.19 -7.88
N ILE A 211 -7.86 24.56 -9.01
CA ILE A 211 -8.87 24.03 -9.95
C ILE A 211 -9.62 22.83 -9.35
N ILE A 212 -8.92 21.91 -8.70
CA ILE A 212 -9.51 20.64 -8.22
C ILE A 212 -10.14 20.79 -6.84
N TYR A 213 -9.49 21.52 -5.93
CA TYR A 213 -9.89 21.63 -4.52
C TYR A 213 -10.45 23.00 -4.14
N GLY A 214 -10.30 24.03 -4.99
CA GLY A 214 -10.64 25.40 -4.62
C GLY A 214 -9.68 26.06 -3.63
N GLN A 215 -8.55 25.41 -3.31
CA GLN A 215 -7.55 25.90 -2.37
C GLN A 215 -6.12 25.54 -2.81
N LEU A 216 -5.12 26.31 -2.34
CA LEU A 216 -3.73 26.19 -2.79
C LEU A 216 -3.04 24.87 -2.39
N LYS A 217 -3.47 24.27 -1.28
CA LYS A 217 -2.93 23.02 -0.72
C LYS A 217 -4.01 21.94 -0.76
N PRO A 218 -3.67 20.65 -0.92
CA PRO A 218 -4.66 19.59 -0.84
C PRO A 218 -5.31 19.53 0.55
N PRO A 219 -6.62 19.25 0.64
CA PRO A 219 -7.29 19.05 1.92
C PRO A 219 -6.88 17.70 2.56
N PRO A 220 -6.87 17.60 3.90
CA PRO A 220 -6.67 16.33 4.60
C PRO A 220 -7.89 15.41 4.45
N TYR A 221 -7.67 14.10 4.48
CA TYR A 221 -8.77 13.14 4.60
C TYR A 221 -9.32 13.18 6.03
N ASN A 222 -10.65 13.27 6.16
CA ASN A 222 -11.29 13.35 7.48
C ASN A 222 -11.54 11.96 8.05
N ILE A 223 -10.55 11.42 8.78
CA ILE A 223 -10.59 10.08 9.40
C ILE A 223 -11.76 9.94 10.40
N SER A 224 -12.23 11.04 11.00
CA SER A 224 -13.37 11.02 11.93
C SER A 224 -14.70 10.61 11.28
N LYS A 225 -14.76 10.53 9.95
CA LYS A 225 -15.92 10.00 9.21
C LYS A 225 -16.00 8.47 9.20
N ILE A 226 -14.93 7.76 9.61
CA ILE A 226 -14.90 6.30 9.60
C ILE A 226 -15.60 5.78 10.84
N SER A 227 -16.79 5.19 10.65
CA SER A 227 -17.58 4.51 11.68
C SER A 227 -17.29 3.01 11.79
N ILE A 228 -16.65 2.43 10.78
CA ILE A 228 -16.36 0.99 10.68
C ILE A 228 -15.31 0.56 11.71
N PRO A 229 -15.50 -0.56 12.43
CA PRO A 229 -14.49 -1.10 13.35
C PRO A 229 -13.19 -1.46 12.63
N VAL A 230 -12.04 -1.04 13.18
CA VAL A 230 -10.71 -1.31 12.61
C VAL A 230 -9.81 -2.02 13.63
N ALA A 231 -9.34 -3.22 13.28
CA ALA A 231 -8.26 -3.90 13.98
C ALA A 231 -6.93 -3.59 13.29
N LEU A 232 -5.92 -3.13 14.03
CA LEU A 232 -4.60 -2.78 13.48
C LEU A 232 -3.51 -3.69 14.05
N PHE A 233 -2.70 -4.25 13.15
CA PHE A 233 -1.51 -5.02 13.45
C PHE A 233 -0.30 -4.27 12.91
N VAL A 234 0.63 -3.95 13.79
CA VAL A 234 1.82 -3.13 13.50
C VAL A 234 3.09 -3.89 13.85
N GLY A 235 4.10 -3.81 12.98
CA GLY A 235 5.40 -4.42 13.22
C GLY A 235 6.28 -3.51 14.07
N LYS A 236 6.91 -4.05 15.13
CA LYS A 236 7.91 -3.29 15.92
C LYS A 236 9.14 -2.91 15.08
N SER A 237 9.48 -3.77 14.12
CA SER A 237 10.60 -3.57 13.19
C SER A 237 10.18 -2.92 11.87
N ASP A 238 8.95 -2.38 11.77
CA ASP A 238 8.46 -1.74 10.54
C ASP A 238 9.19 -0.42 10.29
N TRP A 239 9.99 -0.36 9.23
CA TRP A 239 10.74 0.85 8.84
C TRP A 239 9.93 1.80 7.97
N LEU A 240 8.85 1.33 7.34
CA LEU A 240 8.01 2.13 6.46
C LEU A 240 7.00 2.92 7.29
N ALA A 241 6.18 2.24 8.08
CA ALA A 241 5.13 2.82 8.90
C ALA A 241 5.36 2.49 10.38
N PRO A 242 6.44 3.03 10.99
CA PRO A 242 6.78 2.70 12.37
C PRO A 242 5.70 3.19 13.34
N VAL A 243 5.51 2.41 14.39
CA VAL A 243 4.66 2.82 15.52
C VAL A 243 5.30 4.04 16.18
N PRO A 244 4.54 5.12 16.43
CA PRO A 244 5.04 6.24 17.23
C PRO A 244 5.42 5.71 18.61
N ILE A 245 6.70 5.81 18.97
CA ILE A 245 7.17 5.49 20.33
C ILE A 245 6.64 6.60 21.24
N ASP A 246 5.56 6.33 21.96
CA ASP A 246 5.12 7.16 23.08
C ASP A 246 5.63 6.47 24.35
N GLU A 247 6.82 6.88 24.84
CA GLU A 247 7.57 6.22 25.93
C GLU A 247 6.81 6.14 27.26
N ASN A 248 5.69 6.87 27.39
CA ASN A 248 4.85 6.91 28.59
C ASN A 248 3.51 6.17 28.46
N LYS A 249 3.28 5.48 27.34
CA LYS A 249 2.14 4.57 27.21
C LYS A 249 2.68 3.17 27.01
N ASN A 250 2.42 2.31 27.98
CA ASN A 250 2.43 0.86 27.76
C ASN A 250 1.76 0.59 26.40
N ILE A 251 2.27 -0.39 25.67
CA ILE A 251 1.74 -0.87 24.37
C ILE A 251 0.26 -1.37 24.50
N SER A 252 -0.37 -1.16 25.65
CA SER A 252 -1.80 -1.22 25.92
C SER A 252 -2.41 0.20 26.02
N SER A 253 -2.69 0.85 24.89
CA SER A 253 -3.80 1.80 24.66
C SER A 253 -3.48 2.68 23.44
N THR A 254 -4.47 2.83 22.55
CA THR A 254 -4.42 3.37 21.16
C THR A 254 -3.79 2.40 20.16
N TRP A 255 -4.51 1.45 19.54
CA TRP A 255 -5.87 1.51 18.99
C TRP A 255 -6.60 0.19 19.29
N HIS A 256 -7.42 0.17 20.33
CA HIS A 256 -8.42 -0.87 20.53
C HIS A 256 -9.74 -0.28 20.04
N PHE A 257 -10.30 -0.79 18.96
CA PHE A 257 -11.74 -0.89 18.88
C PHE A 257 -12.07 -2.21 19.55
N ASP A 258 -12.72 -2.15 20.70
CA ASP A 258 -13.26 -3.33 21.38
C ASP A 258 -14.10 -4.12 20.37
N VAL A 259 -13.57 -5.24 19.90
CA VAL A 259 -14.41 -6.29 19.33
C VAL A 259 -15.06 -6.93 20.55
N GLY A 260 -16.23 -6.40 20.92
CA GLY A 260 -17.12 -7.05 21.86
C GLY A 260 -17.53 -8.41 21.31
N ILE A 261 -16.72 -9.44 21.57
CA ILE A 261 -17.20 -10.81 21.62
C ILE A 261 -17.90 -10.93 22.96
N THR A 262 -19.18 -10.55 23.01
CA THR A 262 -20.05 -10.99 24.09
C THR A 262 -20.21 -12.49 23.93
N GLU A 263 -19.59 -13.25 24.83
CA GLU A 263 -19.96 -14.63 25.11
C GLU A 263 -21.47 -14.68 25.40
N GLN A 264 -22.23 -15.26 24.47
CA GLN A 264 -23.53 -15.89 24.72
C GLN A 264 -23.67 -17.10 23.79
N ILE A 265 -23.13 -18.23 24.23
CA ILE A 265 -23.83 -19.48 24.61
C ILE A 265 -22.74 -20.53 24.90
#